data_AF-A0AAU2R8B6-F1
#
_entry.id   AF-A0AAU2R8B6-F1
#
_cell.length_a   1.000
_cell.length_b   1.000
_cell.length_c   1.000
_cell.angle_alpha   90.00
_cell.angle_beta   90.00
_cell.angle_gamma   90.00
#
_symmetry.space_group_name_H-M   'P 1'
#
loop_
_entity.id
_entity.type
_entity.pdbx_description
1 polymer ?
#
loop_
_entity_poly.entity_id
_entity_poly.type
_entity_poly.pdbx_seq_one_letter_code
_entity_poly.pdbx_strand_id
1 'polypeptide(L)' 'MVAIQISDARLGRLGGTPRKALDPEWNIQAAHRLWERAGDFDDWPYCERAYNGSPSPGTSATPAPTPIPIPIPIPTRS' A
#
# COMPACT_ATOMS: atom_id res chain seq x y z
N MET A 1 -8.02 8.95 -0.93
CA MET A 1 -7.36 8.70 0.37
C MET A 1 -7.40 7.20 0.59
N VAL A 2 -6.26 6.53 0.71
CA VAL A 2 -6.18 5.07 0.85
C VAL A 2 -6.35 4.75 2.34
N ALA A 3 -7.49 4.20 2.74
CA ALA A 3 -7.74 3.73 4.09
C ALA A 3 -7.50 2.22 4.15
N ILE A 4 -6.85 1.74 5.21
CA ILE A 4 -6.76 0.29 5.47
C ILE A 4 -8.16 -0.16 5.93
N GLN A 5 -8.70 -1.19 5.27
CA GLN A 5 -10.07 -1.65 5.46
C GLN A 5 -10.23 -2.40 6.80
N ILE A 6 -10.51 -1.69 7.91
CA ILE A 6 -10.78 -2.28 9.22
C ILE A 6 -12.30 -2.30 9.45
N SER A 7 -12.87 -3.44 9.84
CA SER A 7 -14.30 -3.55 10.14
C SER A 7 -14.67 -2.85 11.45
N ASP A 8 -15.88 -2.29 11.56
CA ASP A 8 -16.34 -1.56 12.75
C ASP A 8 -16.26 -2.38 14.05
N ALA A 9 -16.58 -3.67 13.97
CA ALA A 9 -16.47 -4.58 15.12
C ALA A 9 -15.03 -4.70 15.63
N ARG A 10 -14.06 -4.69 14.72
CA ARG A 10 -12.62 -4.80 15.05
C ARG A 10 -12.05 -3.45 15.45
N LEU A 11 -12.55 -2.36 14.88
CA LEU A 11 -12.28 -0.99 15.27
C LEU A 11 -12.66 -0.73 16.73
N GLY A 12 -13.84 -1.18 17.16
CA GLY A 12 -14.30 -1.08 18.55
C GLY A 12 -13.39 -1.84 19.53
N ARG A 13 -12.92 -3.03 19.16
CA ARG A 13 -11.98 -3.82 19.98
C ARG A 13 -10.61 -3.16 20.14
N LEU A 14 -10.23 -2.25 19.24
CA LEU A 14 -8.98 -1.48 19.29
C LEU A 14 -9.15 -0.12 19.99
N GLY A 15 -10.34 0.21 20.50
CA GLY A 15 -10.64 1.54 21.06
C GLY A 15 -10.70 2.65 20.00
N GLY A 16 -10.90 2.25 18.74
CA GLY A 16 -11.05 3.14 17.59
C GLY A 16 -12.48 3.64 17.43
N THR A 17 -12.61 4.71 16.65
CA THR A 17 -13.90 5.23 16.15
C THR A 17 -13.76 5.46 14.65
N PRO A 18 -14.86 5.56 13.88
CA PRO A 18 -14.77 5.83 12.44
C PRO A 18 -13.92 7.06 12.14
N ARG A 19 -13.99 8.09 12.99
CA ARG A 19 -13.15 9.30 12.88
C ARG A 19 -11.66 8.99 13.08
N LYS A 20 -11.30 8.16 14.07
CA LYS A 20 -9.90 7.74 14.29
C LYS A 20 -9.40 6.83 13.17
N ALA A 21 -10.26 6.00 12.58
CA ALA A 21 -9.88 5.18 11.43
C ALA A 21 -9.51 6.01 10.20
N LEU A 22 -9.96 7.26 10.11
CA LEU A 22 -9.56 8.20 9.05
C LEU A 22 -8.25 8.94 9.36
N ASP A 23 -7.74 8.84 10.59
CA ASP A 23 -6.44 9.38 10.96
C ASP A 23 -5.34 8.43 10.46
N PRO A 24 -4.40 8.89 9.62
CA PRO A 24 -3.43 8.02 8.97
C PRO A 24 -2.50 7.33 9.97
N GLU A 25 -1.98 8.05 10.96
CA GLU A 25 -1.12 7.51 12.00
C GLU A 25 -1.84 6.45 12.84
N TRP A 26 -3.06 6.77 13.28
CA TRP A 26 -3.86 5.83 14.05
C TRP A 26 -4.19 4.57 13.23
N ASN A 27 -4.50 4.74 11.94
CA ASN A 27 -4.83 3.64 11.04
C ASN A 27 -3.65 2.67 10.85
N ILE A 28 -2.43 3.20 10.65
CA ILE A 28 -1.20 2.39 10.55
C ILE A 28 -0.93 1.62 11.85
N GLN A 29 -1.03 2.30 13.01
CA GLN A 29 -0.83 1.66 14.30
C GLN A 29 -1.88 0.58 14.59
N ALA A 30 -3.13 0.84 14.23
CA ALA A 30 -4.22 -0.12 14.38
C ALA A 30 -3.99 -1.37 13.51
N ALA A 31 -3.53 -1.19 12.27
CA ALA A 31 -3.18 -2.31 11.40
C ALA A 31 -2.02 -3.13 11.96
N HIS A 32 -0.97 -2.47 12.47
CA HIS A 32 0.17 -3.15 13.09
C HIS A 32 -0.26 -4.01 14.29
N ARG A 33 -1.10 -3.47 15.18
CA ARG A 33 -1.61 -4.21 16.36
C ARG A 33 -2.45 -5.44 15.98
N LEU A 34 -3.19 -5.36 14.86
CA LEU A 34 -3.96 -6.50 14.36
C LEU A 34 -3.04 -7.58 13.80
N TRP A 35 -2.06 -7.16 13.00
CA TRP A 35 -1.04 -8.06 12.46
C TRP A 35 -0.21 -8.71 13.57
N GLU A 36 0.24 -7.98 14.60
CA GLU A 36 0.98 -8.54 15.73
C GLU A 36 0.17 -9.57 16.53
N ARG A 37 -1.17 -9.43 16.57
CA ARG A 37 -2.03 -10.37 17.31
C ARG A 37 -2.23 -11.68 16.57
N ALA A 38 -2.47 -11.62 15.25
CA ALA A 38 -2.78 -12.80 14.45
C ALA A 38 -1.54 -13.40 13.78
N GLY A 39 -0.55 -12.57 13.44
CA GLY A 39 0.64 -12.92 12.65
C GLY A 39 0.35 -13.09 11.16
N ASP A 40 -0.87 -12.81 10.73
CA ASP A 40 -1.38 -13.08 9.39
C ASP A 40 -2.21 -11.90 8.83
N PHE A 41 -2.68 -12.07 7.59
CA PHE A 41 -3.52 -11.11 6.89
C PHE A 41 -5.00 -11.52 6.89
N ASP A 42 -5.47 -12.34 7.84
CA ASP A 42 -6.88 -12.77 7.89
C ASP A 42 -7.85 -11.59 8.02
N ASP A 43 -7.37 -10.50 8.62
CA ASP A 43 -8.13 -9.26 8.73
C ASP A 43 -8.29 -8.52 7.40
N TRP A 44 -7.51 -8.90 6.37
CA TRP A 44 -7.49 -8.32 5.02
C TRP A 44 -7.33 -9.38 3.91
N PRO A 45 -8.33 -10.23 3.68
CA PRO A 45 -8.23 -11.32 2.70
C PRO A 45 -8.02 -10.83 1.25
N TYR A 46 -8.44 -9.60 0.92
CA TYR A 46 -8.17 -8.99 -0.37
C TYR A 46 -6.73 -8.48 -0.50
N CYS A 47 -6.14 -7.95 0.58
CA CYS A 47 -4.74 -7.53 0.59
C CYS A 47 -3.81 -8.75 0.58
N GLU A 48 -4.19 -9.84 1.25
CA GLU A 48 -3.45 -11.10 1.22
C GLU A 48 -3.31 -11.62 -0.23
N ARG A 49 -4.40 -11.66 -1.00
CA ARG A 49 -4.32 -12.05 -2.42
C ARG A 49 -3.45 -11.12 -3.25
N ALA A 50 -3.52 -9.81 -2.98
CA ALA A 50 -2.65 -8.84 -3.65
C ALA A 50 -1.18 -9.05 -3.30
N TYR A 51 -0.87 -9.38 -2.04
CA TYR A 51 0.48 -9.71 -1.58
C TYR A 51 0.99 -11.02 -2.21
N ASN A 52 0.20 -12.09 -2.14
CA ASN A 52 0.56 -13.40 -2.68
C ASN A 52 0.62 -13.43 -4.22
N GLY A 53 -0.13 -12.56 -4.89
CA GLY A 53 -0.08 -12.38 -6.34
C GLY A 53 0.98 -11.38 -6.81
N SER A 54 1.64 -10.66 -5.89
CA SER A 54 2.72 -9.74 -6.24
C SER A 54 4.00 -10.54 -6.49
N PRO A 55 4.69 -10.36 -7.62
CA PRO A 55 6.04 -10.91 -7.77
C PRO A 55 6.89 -10.35 -6.63
N SER A 56 7.51 -11.25 -5.87
CA SER A 56 8.41 -10.89 -4.77
C SER A 56 9.45 -9.89 -5.29
N PRO A 57 9.72 -8.77 -4.59
CA PRO A 57 10.64 -7.73 -5.08
C PRO A 57 12.08 -8.22 -5.30
N GLY A 58 12.40 -9.47 -4.92
CA GLY A 58 13.65 -10.16 -5.25
C GLY A 58 13.71 -10.85 -6.62
N THR A 59 12.61 -10.89 -7.38
CA THR A 59 12.55 -11.46 -8.74
C THR A 59 12.02 -10.48 -9.77
N SER A 60 11.93 -9.20 -9.42
CA SER A 60 11.90 -8.13 -10.42
C SER A 60 13.21 -8.22 -11.21
N ALA A 61 13.16 -8.94 -12.32
CA ALA A 61 14.09 -8.71 -13.42
C ALA A 61 14.22 -7.19 -13.54
N THR A 62 15.45 -6.69 -13.38
CA THR A 62 15.79 -5.28 -13.49
C THR A 62 14.97 -4.67 -14.62
N PRO A 63 14.06 -3.71 -14.37
CA PRO A 63 13.50 -2.95 -15.47
C PRO A 63 14.69 -2.29 -16.15
N ALA A 64 14.97 -2.70 -17.39
CA ALA A 64 16.00 -2.07 -18.20
C ALA A 64 15.77 -0.56 -18.13
N PRO A 65 16.81 0.26 -17.91
CA PRO A 65 16.64 1.70 -17.80
C PRO A 65 15.92 2.17 -19.06
N THR A 66 14.77 2.81 -18.88
CA THR A 66 14.01 3.42 -19.97
C THR A 66 14.96 4.37 -20.70
N PRO A 67 15.22 4.21 -22.01
CA PRO A 67 16.07 5.15 -22.71
C PRO A 67 15.42 6.53 -22.62
N ILE A 68 16.15 7.49 -22.05
CA ILE A 68 15.72 8.89 -22.01
C ILE A 68 15.58 9.33 -23.48
N PRO A 69 14.41 9.84 -23.92
CA PRO A 69 14.27 10.33 -25.28
C PRO A 69 15.26 11.48 -25.50
N ILE A 70 16.13 11.34 -26.50
CA ILE A 70 17.07 12.39 -26.90
C ILE A 70 16.23 13.61 -27.31
N PRO A 71 16.47 14.81 -26.76
CA PRO A 71 15.74 16.00 -27.18
C PRO A 71 15.98 16.25 -28.67
N ILE A 72 14.89 16.33 -29.43
CA ILE A 72 14.92 16.66 -30.86
C ILE A 72 15.50 18.09 -30.99
N PRO A 73 16.53 18.32 -31.82
CA PRO A 73 17.05 19.66 -32.02
C PRO A 73 15.97 20.55 -32.64
N ILE A 74 15.65 21.66 -31.98
CA ILE A 74 14.72 22.67 -32.49
C ILE A 74 15.43 23.36 -33.67
N PRO A 75 14.87 23.37 -34.89
CA PRO A 75 15.48 24.10 -36.00
C PRO A 75 15.40 25.60 -35.71
N THR A 76 16.55 26.24 -35.50
CA THR A 76 16.67 27.70 -35.51
C THR A 76 16.45 28.18 -36.93
N ARG A 77 15.29 28.81 -37.16
CA ARG A 77 14.93 29.46 -38.42
C ARG A 77 15.68 30.79 -38.52
N SER A 78 16.60 30.91 -39.48
CA SER A 78 17.21 32.18 -39.91
C SER A 78 16.27 33.00 -40.79
#